data_AF-A0A7C1PQB0-F1
#
_entry.id   AF-A0A7C1PQB0-F1
#
_cell.length_a   1.000
_cell.length_b   1.000
_cell.length_c   1.000
_cell.angle_alpha   90.00
_cell.angle_beta   90.00
_cell.angle_gamma   90.00
#
_symmetry.space_group_name_H-M   'P 1'
#
loop_
_entity.id
_entity.type
_entity.pdbx_description
1 polymer ?
#
loop_
_entity_poly.entity_id
_entity_poly.type
_entity_poly.pdbx_seq_one_letter_code
_entity_poly.pdbx_strand_id
1 'polypeptide(L)'
;MEYKKMLVRNFQFGIIIFLFVIGTFFKLTDAAEEVEPSQQGDAAKQEITLIEEHKVYLATPKKTFQYFCGPCHGDSADGRGIYFTIDLKPRPRDLTDVEYMAKLTDDYLLNFITKGSAAMEKSDLCPPWGGTFEEDRIKGIIAYLRGLTISKSKIEKKPAEKEEVEKEGEKVVKVSGEGENGAPKAVIWSVLIILCSFFAFAAIKEWKKLGIEEASKNE
;
A
#
# COMPACT_ATOMS: atom_id res chain seq x y z
N MET A 1 -5.77 17.45 66.01
CA MET A 1 -6.94 16.78 65.37
C MET A 1 -7.59 17.62 64.27
N GLU A 2 -7.48 18.95 64.29
CA GLU A 2 -8.12 19.83 63.29
C GLU A 2 -7.43 19.86 61.93
N TYR A 3 -6.11 19.76 61.88
CA TYR A 3 -5.35 19.74 60.62
C TYR A 3 -5.71 18.54 59.73
N LYS A 4 -5.94 17.36 60.33
CA LYS A 4 -6.35 16.14 59.61
C LYS A 4 -7.77 16.27 59.04
N LYS A 5 -8.67 16.98 59.73
CA LYS A 5 -10.01 17.31 59.20
C LYS A 5 -9.95 18.33 58.07
N MET A 6 -9.07 19.34 58.13
CA MET A 6 -8.87 20.28 57.03
C MET A 6 -8.24 19.61 55.80
N LEU A 7 -7.26 18.72 55.99
CA LEU A 7 -6.61 18.02 54.88
C LEU A 7 -7.58 17.06 54.17
N VAL A 8 -8.39 16.30 54.92
CA VAL A 8 -9.42 15.42 54.35
C VAL A 8 -10.52 16.23 53.68
N ARG A 9 -10.93 17.36 54.26
CA ARG A 9 -11.94 18.24 53.65
C ARG A 9 -11.44 18.86 52.34
N ASN A 10 -10.19 19.30 52.29
CA ASN A 10 -9.59 19.88 51.08
C ASN A 10 -9.33 18.81 50.01
N PHE A 11 -9.00 17.58 50.41
CA PHE A 11 -8.89 16.44 49.50
C PHE A 11 -10.26 16.02 48.94
N GLN A 12 -11.30 16.02 49.77
CA GLN A 12 -12.69 15.78 49.35
C GLN A 12 -13.19 16.87 48.40
N PHE A 13 -12.92 18.16 48.69
CA PHE A 13 -13.24 19.25 47.76
C PHE A 13 -12.47 19.13 46.45
N GLY A 14 -11.20 18.71 46.48
CA GLY A 14 -10.41 18.44 45.28
C GLY A 14 -10.98 17.31 44.42
N ILE A 15 -11.43 16.22 45.03
CA ILE A 15 -12.09 15.11 44.31
C ILE A 15 -13.42 15.57 43.72
N ILE A 16 -14.24 16.32 44.45
CA ILE A 16 -15.53 16.81 43.95
C ILE A 16 -15.32 17.77 42.75
N ILE A 17 -14.34 18.67 42.82
CA ILE A 17 -13.99 19.56 41.71
C ILE A 17 -13.45 18.75 40.52
N PHE A 18 -12.60 17.76 40.76
CA PHE A 18 -12.07 16.88 39.71
C PHE A 18 -13.18 16.06 39.03
N LEU A 19 -14.13 15.51 39.79
CA LEU A 19 -15.29 14.80 39.25
C LEU A 19 -16.26 15.75 38.52
N PHE A 20 -16.40 16.99 38.96
CA PHE A 20 -17.19 18.01 38.25
C PHE A 20 -16.54 18.39 36.92
N VAL A 21 -15.20 18.55 36.89
CA VAL A 21 -14.43 18.86 35.68
C VAL A 21 -14.44 17.68 34.69
N ILE A 22 -14.29 16.44 35.17
CA ILE A 22 -14.43 15.22 34.34
C ILE A 22 -15.87 15.07 33.83
N GLY A 23 -16.87 15.33 34.69
CA GLY A 23 -18.28 15.29 34.30
C GLY A 23 -18.63 16.32 33.22
N THR A 24 -18.05 17.52 33.26
CA THR A 24 -18.19 18.51 32.19
C THR A 24 -17.43 18.13 30.92
N PHE A 25 -16.32 17.38 31.04
CA PHE A 25 -15.58 16.84 29.89
C PHE A 25 -16.35 15.71 29.20
N PHE A 26 -17.02 14.83 29.95
CA PHE A 26 -17.89 13.78 29.40
C PHE A 26 -19.16 14.34 28.75
N LYS A 27 -19.73 15.43 29.29
CA LYS A 27 -20.88 16.12 28.69
C LYS A 27 -20.56 16.93 27.41
N LEU A 28 -19.28 17.09 27.06
CA LEU A 28 -18.84 17.69 25.79
C LEU A 28 -18.54 16.64 24.70
N THR A 29 -18.51 15.35 25.05
CA THR A 29 -18.39 14.25 24.10
C THR A 29 -19.72 13.61 23.71
N ASP A 30 -20.84 13.98 24.36
CA ASP A 30 -22.21 13.55 23.98
C ASP A 30 -23.00 14.67 23.30
N ALA A 31 -22.39 15.34 22.31
CA ALA A 31 -23.11 16.21 21.36
C ALA A 31 -23.00 15.71 19.90
N ALA A 32 -22.58 14.46 19.72
CA ALA A 32 -22.79 13.72 18.50
C ALA A 32 -23.21 12.31 18.90
N GLU A 33 -24.35 11.88 18.33
CA GLU A 33 -24.82 10.51 18.30
C GLU A 33 -25.76 10.09 19.45
N GLU A 34 -27.00 10.59 19.40
CA GLU A 34 -28.13 9.76 19.80
C GLU A 34 -28.23 8.58 18.81
N VAL A 35 -27.59 7.46 19.14
CA VAL A 35 -27.95 6.14 18.60
C VAL A 35 -28.95 5.53 19.58
N GLU A 36 -30.21 5.79 19.27
CA GLU A 36 -31.35 5.01 19.73
C GLU A 36 -31.17 3.53 19.30
N PRO A 37 -31.62 2.57 20.12
CA PRO A 37 -31.38 1.15 19.88
C PRO A 37 -32.40 0.61 18.87
N SER A 38 -31.95 0.29 17.65
CA SER A 38 -32.66 -0.66 16.78
C SER A 38 -31.70 -1.65 16.15
N GLN A 39 -31.49 -2.75 16.86
CA GLN A 39 -30.95 -3.99 16.31
C GLN A 39 -31.84 -4.45 15.14
N GLN A 40 -31.20 -4.98 14.09
CA GLN A 40 -31.79 -5.58 12.88
C GLN A 40 -31.94 -4.67 11.64
N GLY A 41 -30.92 -3.88 11.31
CA GLY A 41 -30.84 -3.17 10.01
C GLY A 41 -29.44 -2.89 9.48
N ASP A 42 -28.42 -2.93 10.35
CA ASP A 42 -27.10 -2.36 10.04
C ASP A 42 -26.15 -3.33 9.31
N ALA A 43 -26.24 -4.63 9.58
CA ALA A 43 -25.36 -5.62 8.94
C ALA A 43 -25.56 -5.67 7.42
N ALA A 44 -26.81 -5.69 6.95
CA ALA A 44 -27.11 -5.68 5.52
C ALA A 44 -26.69 -4.37 4.85
N LYS A 45 -26.83 -3.24 5.54
CA LYS A 45 -26.39 -1.93 5.02
C LYS A 45 -24.86 -1.84 4.94
N GLN A 46 -24.16 -2.32 5.95
CA GLN A 46 -22.69 -2.40 5.96
C GLN A 46 -22.16 -3.36 4.89
N GLU A 47 -22.81 -4.52 4.72
CA GLU A 47 -22.50 -5.49 3.66
C GLU A 47 -22.71 -4.90 2.27
N ILE A 48 -23.84 -4.22 2.02
CA ILE A 48 -24.12 -3.55 0.75
C ILE A 48 -23.10 -2.43 0.47
N THR A 49 -22.70 -1.64 1.48
CA THR A 49 -21.69 -0.58 1.28
C THR A 49 -20.31 -1.13 0.96
N LEU A 50 -19.89 -2.23 1.60
CA LEU A 50 -18.60 -2.87 1.31
C LEU A 50 -18.58 -3.49 -0.09
N ILE A 51 -19.71 -4.07 -0.53
CA ILE A 51 -19.84 -4.62 -1.89
C ILE A 51 -19.73 -3.51 -2.93
N GLU A 52 -20.41 -2.39 -2.72
CA GLU A 52 -20.36 -1.26 -3.66
C GLU A 52 -18.97 -0.60 -3.68
N GLU A 53 -18.34 -0.42 -2.52
CA GLU A 53 -16.96 0.09 -2.45
C GLU A 53 -15.96 -0.85 -3.14
N HIS A 54 -16.07 -2.16 -2.92
CA HIS A 54 -15.18 -3.13 -3.57
C HIS A 54 -15.40 -3.18 -5.08
N LYS A 55 -16.65 -3.05 -5.53
CA LYS A 55 -17.00 -2.93 -6.95
C LYS A 55 -16.39 -1.66 -7.58
N VAL A 56 -16.40 -0.54 -6.85
CA VAL A 56 -15.75 0.71 -7.25
C VAL A 56 -14.22 0.56 -7.27
N TYR A 57 -13.61 -0.10 -6.28
CA TYR A 57 -12.17 -0.36 -6.25
C TYR A 57 -11.72 -1.25 -7.43
N LEU A 58 -12.51 -2.28 -7.76
CA LEU A 58 -12.26 -3.21 -8.85
C LEU A 58 -12.82 -2.75 -10.21
N ALA A 59 -13.27 -1.49 -10.32
CA ALA A 59 -13.90 -0.98 -11.54
C ALA A 59 -12.96 -1.07 -12.77
N THR A 60 -11.65 -0.88 -12.57
CA THR A 60 -10.68 -0.92 -13.68
C THR A 60 -10.08 -2.31 -13.87
N PRO A 61 -9.80 -2.74 -15.12
CA PRO A 61 -9.15 -4.03 -15.37
C PRO A 61 -7.79 -4.16 -14.68
N LYS A 62 -7.03 -3.06 -14.60
CA LYS A 62 -5.76 -3.01 -13.87
C LYS A 62 -5.96 -3.36 -12.39
N LYS A 63 -6.93 -2.74 -11.72
CA LYS A 63 -7.21 -3.02 -10.31
C LYS A 63 -7.74 -4.43 -10.08
N THR A 64 -8.60 -4.93 -10.98
CA THR A 64 -9.02 -6.34 -10.96
C THR A 64 -7.83 -7.27 -11.08
N PHE A 65 -6.94 -7.04 -12.06
CA PHE A 65 -5.73 -7.84 -12.22
C PHE A 65 -4.85 -7.79 -10.97
N GLN A 66 -4.56 -6.60 -10.44
CA GLN A 66 -3.70 -6.46 -9.25
C GLN A 66 -4.28 -7.16 -8.01
N TYR A 67 -5.61 -7.13 -7.84
CA TYR A 67 -6.25 -7.78 -6.70
C TYR A 67 -6.29 -9.31 -6.82
N PHE A 68 -6.70 -9.85 -7.98
CA PHE A 68 -6.93 -11.29 -8.13
C PHE A 68 -5.73 -12.05 -8.70
N CYS A 69 -5.00 -11.44 -9.63
CA CYS A 69 -3.89 -12.09 -10.35
C CYS A 69 -2.52 -11.66 -9.80
N GLY A 70 -2.41 -10.40 -9.38
CA GLY A 70 -1.20 -9.77 -8.84
C GLY A 70 -0.56 -10.49 -7.66
N PRO A 71 -1.32 -11.14 -6.74
CA PRO A 71 -0.70 -11.88 -5.63
C PRO A 71 0.25 -12.98 -6.12
N CYS A 72 0.00 -13.60 -7.28
CA CYS A 72 0.89 -14.60 -7.88
C CYS A 72 1.76 -14.03 -9.01
N HIS A 73 1.17 -13.21 -9.90
CA HIS A 73 1.86 -12.69 -11.09
C HIS A 73 2.58 -11.34 -10.89
N GLY A 74 2.46 -10.73 -9.71
CA GLY A 74 3.00 -9.40 -9.42
C GLY A 74 2.10 -8.27 -9.92
N ASP A 75 2.15 -7.11 -9.25
CA ASP A 75 1.39 -5.92 -9.67
C ASP A 75 1.77 -5.43 -11.07
N SER A 76 3.01 -5.72 -11.48
CA SER A 76 3.57 -5.42 -12.80
C SER A 76 3.38 -6.56 -13.81
N ALA A 77 2.71 -7.65 -13.42
CA ALA A 77 2.48 -8.85 -14.22
C ALA A 77 3.77 -9.59 -14.65
N ASP A 78 4.88 -9.38 -13.94
CA ASP A 78 6.22 -9.90 -14.26
C ASP A 78 6.51 -11.30 -13.70
N GLY A 79 5.49 -11.96 -13.14
CA GLY A 79 5.60 -13.27 -12.50
C GLY A 79 6.19 -13.23 -11.08
N ARG A 80 6.36 -12.04 -10.48
CA ARG A 80 6.99 -11.86 -9.16
C ARG A 80 5.99 -11.36 -8.11
N GLY A 81 4.87 -12.06 -7.95
CA GLY A 81 3.87 -11.76 -6.92
C GLY A 81 4.35 -12.06 -5.49
N ILE A 82 3.63 -11.58 -4.47
CA ILE A 82 3.98 -11.88 -3.06
C ILE A 82 3.90 -13.38 -2.74
N TYR A 83 2.99 -14.10 -3.41
CA TYR A 83 2.89 -15.55 -3.36
C TYR A 83 3.77 -16.25 -4.41
N PHE A 84 4.71 -15.54 -5.04
CA PHE A 84 5.87 -16.14 -5.68
C PHE A 84 6.79 -16.74 -4.61
N THR A 85 6.29 -17.72 -3.86
CA THR A 85 7.14 -18.52 -2.98
C THR A 85 7.86 -19.57 -3.83
N ILE A 86 8.97 -20.08 -3.30
CA ILE A 86 9.85 -21.07 -3.95
C ILE A 86 9.08 -22.39 -4.26
N ASP A 87 7.91 -22.56 -3.65
CA ASP A 87 7.13 -23.79 -3.65
C ASP A 87 6.09 -23.88 -4.77
N LEU A 88 5.77 -22.78 -5.47
CA LEU A 88 4.94 -22.86 -6.67
C LEU A 88 5.74 -23.47 -7.83
N LYS A 89 5.47 -24.74 -8.12
CA LYS A 89 6.03 -25.49 -9.24
C LYS A 89 4.91 -25.91 -10.19
N PRO A 90 4.85 -25.36 -11.42
CA PRO A 90 5.73 -24.34 -12.01
C PRO A 90 5.49 -22.94 -11.41
N ARG A 91 6.49 -22.06 -11.55
CA ARG A 91 6.36 -20.66 -11.14
C ARG A 91 5.37 -19.91 -12.03
N PRO A 92 4.66 -18.90 -11.50
CA PRO A 92 3.90 -17.96 -12.30
C PRO A 92 4.76 -17.36 -13.43
N ARG A 93 4.22 -17.32 -14.64
CA ARG A 93 4.91 -16.78 -15.82
C ARG A 93 4.90 -15.25 -15.82
N ASP A 94 5.97 -14.66 -16.35
CA ASP A 94 6.02 -13.26 -16.77
C ASP A 94 5.01 -13.04 -17.91
N LEU A 95 3.92 -12.33 -17.62
CA LEU A 95 2.87 -11.98 -18.58
C LEU A 95 3.21 -10.70 -19.37
N THR A 96 4.38 -10.09 -19.11
CA THR A 96 4.94 -9.00 -19.90
C THR A 96 5.91 -9.50 -20.98
N ASP A 97 6.24 -10.79 -21.01
CA ASP A 97 7.05 -11.43 -22.06
C ASP A 97 6.38 -11.26 -23.43
N VAL A 98 6.96 -10.39 -24.27
CA VAL A 98 6.38 -9.99 -25.56
C VAL A 98 6.31 -11.18 -26.52
N GLU A 99 7.37 -11.98 -26.61
CA GLU A 99 7.43 -13.12 -27.53
C GLU A 99 6.47 -14.23 -27.13
N TYR A 100 6.35 -14.48 -25.82
CA TYR A 100 5.41 -15.46 -25.30
C TYR A 100 3.98 -15.01 -25.53
N MET A 101 3.63 -13.79 -25.12
CA MET A 101 2.27 -13.28 -25.24
C MET A 101 1.82 -13.12 -26.69
N ALA A 102 2.74 -12.82 -27.62
CA ALA A 102 2.42 -12.75 -29.05
C ALA A 102 1.96 -14.08 -29.65
N LYS A 103 2.35 -15.23 -29.05
CA LYS A 103 1.94 -16.57 -29.51
C LYS A 103 0.54 -16.96 -29.04
N LEU A 104 -0.01 -16.24 -28.06
CA LEU A 104 -1.33 -16.53 -27.49
C LEU A 104 -2.39 -15.68 -28.17
N THR A 105 -3.49 -16.29 -28.61
CA THR A 105 -4.66 -15.56 -29.12
C THR A 105 -5.50 -15.01 -27.97
N ASP A 106 -6.34 -14.01 -28.23
CA ASP A 106 -7.25 -13.47 -27.22
C ASP A 106 -8.28 -14.52 -26.79
N ASP A 107 -8.76 -15.37 -27.71
CA ASP A 107 -9.65 -16.50 -27.38
C ASP A 107 -8.98 -17.52 -26.46
N TYR A 108 -7.68 -17.80 -26.69
CA TYR A 108 -6.91 -18.67 -25.81
C TYR A 108 -6.83 -18.07 -24.40
N LEU A 109 -6.51 -16.78 -24.28
CA LEU A 109 -6.41 -16.09 -23.00
C LEU A 109 -7.77 -16.02 -22.30
N LEU A 110 -8.85 -15.77 -23.04
CA LEU A 110 -10.21 -15.75 -22.53
C LEU A 110 -10.57 -17.12 -21.94
N ASN A 111 -10.34 -18.19 -22.70
CA ASN A 111 -10.59 -19.56 -22.25
C ASN A 111 -9.72 -19.94 -21.04
N PHE A 112 -8.43 -19.56 -21.05
CA PHE A 112 -7.50 -19.81 -19.96
C PHE A 112 -7.95 -19.13 -18.65
N ILE A 113 -8.30 -17.84 -18.70
CA ILE A 113 -8.76 -17.11 -17.50
C ILE A 113 -10.10 -17.66 -17.03
N THR A 114 -10.99 -18.00 -17.95
CA THR A 114 -12.33 -18.53 -17.63
C THR A 114 -12.25 -19.89 -16.95
N LYS A 115 -11.46 -20.83 -17.50
CA LYS A 115 -11.43 -22.23 -17.08
C LYS A 115 -10.23 -22.63 -16.23
N GLY A 116 -9.28 -21.73 -16.04
CA GLY A 116 -8.06 -21.99 -15.27
C GLY A 116 -7.05 -22.83 -16.04
N SER A 117 -5.87 -23.02 -15.44
CA SER A 117 -4.75 -23.69 -16.11
C SER A 117 -4.94 -25.20 -16.26
N ALA A 118 -5.70 -25.85 -15.37
CA ALA A 118 -6.01 -27.29 -15.44
C ALA A 118 -6.73 -27.67 -16.75
N ALA A 119 -7.69 -26.86 -17.18
CA ALA A 119 -8.45 -27.06 -18.42
C ALA A 119 -7.59 -26.93 -19.69
N MET A 120 -6.37 -26.41 -19.55
CA MET A 120 -5.40 -26.24 -20.62
C MET A 120 -4.28 -27.28 -20.55
N GLU A 121 -4.49 -28.38 -19.82
CA GLU A 121 -3.53 -29.46 -19.56
C GLU A 121 -2.21 -28.94 -18.97
N LYS A 122 -2.32 -27.95 -18.07
CA LYS A 122 -1.20 -27.39 -17.31
C LYS A 122 -1.38 -27.69 -15.82
N SER A 123 -0.60 -27.02 -14.97
CA SER A 123 -0.73 -27.14 -13.51
C SER A 123 -2.12 -26.74 -13.01
N ASP A 124 -2.49 -27.19 -11.81
CA ASP A 124 -3.78 -26.81 -11.18
C ASP A 124 -3.68 -25.53 -10.32
N LEU A 125 -2.58 -24.77 -10.44
CA LEU A 125 -2.26 -23.64 -9.57
C LEU A 125 -2.95 -22.32 -9.97
N CYS A 126 -3.36 -22.15 -11.23
CA CYS A 126 -4.10 -20.97 -11.66
C CYS A 126 -5.60 -21.33 -11.73
N PRO A 127 -6.43 -20.83 -10.80
CA PRO A 127 -7.82 -21.24 -10.68
C PRO A 127 -8.68 -20.71 -11.84
N PRO A 128 -9.85 -21.33 -12.10
CA PRO A 128 -10.85 -20.81 -13.03
C PRO A 128 -11.50 -19.53 -12.48
N TRP A 129 -11.60 -18.49 -13.30
CA TRP A 129 -12.22 -17.22 -12.92
C TRP A 129 -13.59 -16.96 -13.57
N GLY A 130 -14.10 -17.89 -14.39
CA GLY A 130 -15.39 -17.74 -15.07
C GLY A 130 -16.62 -17.68 -14.14
N GLY A 131 -16.49 -18.19 -12.91
CA GLY A 131 -17.52 -18.03 -11.88
C GLY A 131 -17.40 -16.76 -11.05
N THR A 132 -16.29 -16.03 -11.20
CA THR A 132 -15.99 -14.79 -10.45
C THR A 132 -16.17 -13.54 -11.31
N PHE A 133 -15.85 -13.64 -12.61
CA PHE A 133 -15.88 -12.52 -13.54
C PHE A 133 -16.83 -12.78 -14.70
N GLU A 134 -17.57 -11.74 -15.09
CA GLU A 134 -18.23 -11.69 -16.38
C GLU A 134 -17.19 -11.64 -17.52
N GLU A 135 -17.60 -12.07 -18.71
CA GLU A 135 -16.72 -12.16 -19.88
C GLU A 135 -16.05 -10.81 -20.23
N ASP A 136 -16.81 -9.71 -20.15
CA ASP A 136 -16.31 -8.36 -20.42
C ASP A 136 -15.22 -7.94 -19.44
N ARG A 137 -15.27 -8.43 -18.19
CA ARG A 137 -14.22 -8.19 -17.23
C ARG A 137 -12.95 -8.95 -17.59
N ILE A 138 -13.08 -10.21 -18.01
CA ILE A 138 -11.94 -11.01 -18.47
C ILE A 138 -11.30 -10.37 -19.72
N LYS A 139 -12.10 -9.94 -20.70
CA LYS A 139 -11.62 -9.19 -21.87
C LYS A 139 -10.88 -7.91 -21.49
N GLY A 140 -11.41 -7.18 -20.50
CA GLY A 140 -10.72 -6.00 -19.94
C GLY A 140 -9.34 -6.33 -19.38
N ILE A 141 -9.21 -7.44 -18.64
CA ILE A 141 -7.92 -7.91 -18.10
C ILE A 141 -6.95 -8.26 -19.24
N ILE A 142 -7.44 -8.95 -20.28
CA ILE A 142 -6.63 -9.27 -21.47
C ILE A 142 -6.13 -8.00 -22.15
N ALA A 143 -7.00 -7.01 -22.36
CA ALA A 143 -6.62 -5.73 -22.94
C ALA A 143 -5.55 -5.00 -22.10
N TYR A 144 -5.65 -5.05 -20.77
CA TYR A 144 -4.62 -4.54 -19.87
C TYR A 144 -3.27 -5.24 -20.09
N LEU A 145 -3.24 -6.58 -20.14
CA LEU A 145 -2.02 -7.36 -20.40
C LEU A 145 -1.41 -7.03 -21.78
N ARG A 146 -2.24 -6.89 -22.83
CA ARG A 146 -1.78 -6.45 -24.15
C ARG A 146 -1.16 -5.06 -24.11
N GLY A 147 -1.72 -4.14 -23.32
CA GLY A 147 -1.16 -2.81 -23.11
C GLY A 147 0.26 -2.85 -22.50
N LEU A 148 0.50 -3.78 -21.56
CA LEU A 148 1.81 -3.98 -20.94
C LEU A 148 2.85 -4.48 -21.96
N THR A 149 2.49 -5.47 -22.80
CA THR A 149 3.42 -6.04 -23.79
C THR A 149 3.74 -5.05 -24.92
N ILE A 150 2.75 -4.28 -25.39
CA ILE A 150 2.99 -3.20 -26.37
C ILE A 150 3.95 -2.17 -25.80
N SER A 151 3.75 -1.74 -24.55
CA SER A 151 4.61 -0.75 -23.89
C SER A 151 6.05 -1.26 -23.76
N LYS A 152 6.25 -2.52 -23.37
CA LYS A 152 7.58 -3.15 -23.27
C LYS A 152 8.27 -3.26 -24.63
N SER A 153 7.54 -3.70 -25.67
CA SER A 153 8.08 -3.81 -27.03
C SER A 153 8.56 -2.46 -27.60
N LYS A 154 7.91 -1.36 -27.22
CA LYS A 154 8.31 0.00 -27.63
C LYS A 154 9.60 0.45 -26.94
N ILE A 155 9.83 0.01 -25.71
CA ILE A 155 11.05 0.30 -24.96
C ILE A 155 12.23 -0.47 -25.55
N GLU A 156 12.05 -1.76 -25.85
CA GLU A 156 13.10 -2.64 -26.37
C GLU A 156 13.55 -2.26 -27.79
N LYS A 157 12.67 -1.67 -28.62
CA LYS A 157 13.02 -1.18 -29.97
C LYS A 157 13.77 0.17 -29.95
N LYS A 158 13.75 0.91 -28.85
CA LYS A 158 14.33 2.26 -28.75
C LYS A 158 15.86 2.37 -28.60
N PRO A 159 16.66 1.35 -28.20
CA PRO A 159 18.11 1.55 -28.02
C PRO A 159 19.00 1.20 -29.23
N ALA A 160 18.48 0.73 -30.38
CA ALA A 160 19.32 0.16 -31.45
C ALA A 160 19.34 0.93 -32.78
N GLU A 161 18.66 2.08 -32.88
CA GLU A 161 18.66 2.89 -34.11
C GLU A 161 18.90 4.36 -33.74
N LYS A 162 20.18 4.73 -33.64
CA LYS A 162 20.78 6.07 -33.92
C LYS A 162 22.21 6.12 -33.39
N GLU A 163 23.15 5.62 -34.19
CA GLU A 163 24.55 6.05 -34.12
C GLU A 163 25.05 6.15 -35.57
N GLU A 164 25.01 7.37 -36.13
CA GLU A 164 25.95 7.90 -37.12
C GLU A 164 25.62 9.39 -37.44
N VAL A 165 26.35 10.26 -36.74
CA VAL A 165 26.94 11.56 -37.10
C VAL A 165 26.17 12.53 -38.02
N GLU A 166 25.75 13.67 -37.48
CA GLU A 166 26.19 14.98 -37.99
C GLU A 166 26.19 16.05 -36.89
N LYS A 167 27.24 16.88 -36.91
CA LYS A 167 27.66 17.83 -35.88
C LYS A 167 26.96 19.19 -36.06
N GLU A 168 26.55 19.79 -34.95
CA GLU A 168 26.96 21.14 -34.47
C GLU A 168 25.91 21.72 -33.51
N GLY A 169 26.39 22.34 -32.43
CA GLY A 169 25.74 23.50 -31.82
C GLY A 169 24.68 23.29 -30.72
N GLU A 170 25.08 23.63 -29.50
CA GLU A 170 24.28 24.41 -28.53
C GLU A 170 23.17 23.71 -27.71
N LYS A 171 23.56 23.44 -26.46
CA LYS A 171 22.82 23.49 -25.18
C LYS A 171 21.46 22.79 -25.00
N VAL A 172 21.55 21.78 -24.13
CA VAL A 172 20.88 21.67 -22.81
C VAL A 172 19.38 22.00 -22.77
N VAL A 173 18.55 20.96 -22.78
CA VAL A 173 17.38 20.86 -21.88
C VAL A 173 17.23 19.41 -21.42
N LYS A 174 17.57 19.18 -20.15
CA LYS A 174 17.34 17.90 -19.44
C LYS A 174 15.95 17.98 -18.81
N VAL A 175 14.97 17.28 -19.38
CA VAL A 175 13.70 17.00 -18.69
C VAL A 175 13.63 15.49 -18.43
N SER A 176 14.09 15.13 -17.23
CA SER A 176 13.77 13.85 -16.60
C SER A 176 12.33 13.92 -16.09
N GLY A 177 11.45 13.13 -16.70
CA GLY A 177 10.18 12.76 -16.09
C GLY A 177 10.37 11.48 -15.29
N GLU A 178 10.10 11.53 -13.99
CA GLU A 178 9.84 10.36 -13.17
C GLU A 178 8.80 10.74 -12.11
N GLY A 179 7.54 10.45 -12.44
CA GLY A 179 6.41 10.58 -11.53
C GLY A 179 6.28 9.30 -10.70
N GLU A 180 7.03 9.23 -9.61
CA GLU A 180 6.70 8.40 -8.46
C GLU A 180 6.17 9.34 -7.38
N ASN A 181 4.88 9.27 -7.04
CA ASN A 181 4.28 10.06 -5.97
C ASN A 181 4.68 9.53 -4.58
N GLY A 182 5.98 9.46 -4.32
CA GLY A 182 6.58 9.44 -2.99
C GLY A 182 7.24 10.79 -2.74
N ALA A 183 7.22 11.29 -1.50
CA ALA A 183 7.93 12.52 -1.15
C ALA A 183 9.34 12.49 -1.77
N PRO A 184 9.82 13.59 -2.38
CA PRO A 184 11.02 13.56 -3.21
C PRO A 184 12.16 12.92 -2.42
N LYS A 185 12.95 12.03 -3.05
CA LYS A 185 14.01 11.28 -2.35
C LYS A 185 14.90 12.21 -1.49
N ALA A 186 15.13 13.45 -1.92
CA ALA A 186 15.78 14.48 -1.12
C ALA A 186 15.12 14.79 0.23
N VAL A 187 13.79 14.84 0.31
CA VAL A 187 13.02 15.06 1.55
C VAL A 187 13.13 13.86 2.48
N ILE A 188 13.04 12.63 1.97
CA ILE A 188 13.21 11.41 2.79
C ILE A 188 14.59 11.40 3.46
N TRP A 189 15.64 11.69 2.70
CA TRP A 189 17.00 11.75 3.25
C TRP A 189 17.19 12.93 4.20
N SER A 190 16.55 14.08 3.96
CA SER A 190 16.60 15.21 4.89
C SER A 190 15.95 14.90 6.24
N VAL A 191 14.80 14.22 6.25
CA VAL A 191 14.10 13.83 7.48
C VAL A 191 14.90 12.79 8.25
N LEU A 192 15.48 11.81 7.56
CA LEU A 192 16.36 10.82 8.18
C LEU A 192 17.61 11.44 8.81
N ILE A 193 18.26 12.39 8.12
CA ILE A 193 19.43 13.10 8.65
C ILE A 193 19.07 13.92 9.89
N ILE A 194 17.94 14.63 9.87
CA ILE A 194 17.47 15.42 11.02
C ILE A 194 17.15 14.49 12.21
N LEU A 195 16.46 13.38 11.97
CA LEU A 195 16.09 12.42 13.00
C LEU A 195 17.35 11.76 13.62
N CYS A 196 18.29 11.30 12.78
CA CYS A 196 19.57 10.75 13.25
C CYS A 196 20.39 11.79 14.05
N SER A 197 20.39 13.06 13.62
CA SER A 197 21.09 14.13 14.34
C SER A 197 20.49 14.38 15.72
N PHE A 198 19.15 14.35 15.84
CA PHE A 198 18.47 14.52 17.12
C PHE A 198 18.80 13.41 18.11
N PHE A 199 18.77 12.14 17.66
CA PHE A 199 19.15 11.00 18.49
C PHE A 199 20.63 11.00 18.87
N ALA A 200 21.52 11.39 17.94
CA ALA A 200 22.95 11.54 18.24
C ALA A 200 23.20 12.63 19.29
N PHE A 201 22.50 13.77 19.21
CA PHE A 201 22.64 14.86 20.18
C PHE A 201 22.13 14.47 21.58
N ALA A 202 21.02 13.74 21.65
CA ALA A 202 20.48 13.20 22.89
C ALA A 202 21.46 12.21 23.54
N ALA A 203 22.03 11.28 22.76
CA ALA A 203 23.02 10.33 23.23
C ALA A 203 24.29 11.01 23.76
N ILE A 204 24.81 12.02 23.05
CA ILE A 204 25.99 12.78 23.46
C ILE A 204 25.73 13.53 24.79
N LYS A 205 24.52 14.08 24.97
CA LYS A 205 24.14 14.80 26.19
C LYS A 205 24.09 13.88 27.42
N GLU A 206 23.52 12.69 27.27
CA GLU A 206 23.48 11.70 28.35
C GLU A 206 24.88 11.15 28.67
N TRP A 207 25.72 10.91 27.67
CA TRP A 207 27.11 10.48 27.92
C TRP A 207 27.95 11.52 28.64
N LYS A 208 27.77 12.82 28.33
CA LYS A 208 28.42 13.90 29.07
C LYS A 208 27.94 13.97 30.53
N LYS A 209 26.66 13.71 30.78
CA LYS A 209 26.08 13.70 32.13
C LYS A 209 26.69 12.57 32.97
N LEU A 210 26.79 11.37 32.40
CA LEU A 210 27.41 10.22 33.08
C LEU A 210 28.90 10.46 33.37
N GLY A 211 29.64 11.08 32.43
CA GLY A 211 31.06 11.40 32.66
C GLY A 211 31.29 12.45 33.76
N ILE A 212 30.37 13.41 33.92
CA ILE A 212 30.44 14.40 35.01
C ILE A 212 30.09 13.74 36.35
N GLU A 213 29.10 12.85 36.37
CA GLU A 213 28.69 12.12 37.57
C GLU A 213 29.80 11.16 38.05
N GLU A 214 30.48 10.48 37.12
CA GLU A 214 31.66 9.65 37.41
C GLU A 214 32.85 10.47 37.94
N ALA A 215 33.11 11.65 37.37
CA ALA A 215 34.16 12.55 37.86
C ALA A 215 33.88 13.06 39.28
N SER A 216 32.62 13.37 39.61
CA SER A 216 32.22 13.85 40.95
C SER A 216 32.27 12.79 42.05
N LYS A 217 32.28 11.50 41.68
CA LYS A 217 32.29 10.38 42.62
C LYS A 217 33.70 9.91 42.98
N ASN A 218 34.70 10.39 42.23
CA ASN A 218 36.11 10.04 42.35
C ASN A 218 36.95 11.17 42.99
N GLU A 219 36.31 12.23 43.48
CA GLU A 219 36.88 13.34 44.27
C GLU A 219 36.44 13.21 45.74
#